data_AF-A0A920HNH3-F1
#
_entry.id   AF-A0A920HNH3-F1
#
_cell.length_a   1.000
_cell.length_b   1.000
_cell.length_c   1.000
_cell.angle_alpha   90.00
_cell.angle_beta   90.00
_cell.angle_gamma   90.00
#
_symmetry.space_group_name_H-M   'P 1'
#
loop_
_entity.id
_entity.type
_entity.pdbx_description
1 polymer ?
#
loop_
_entity_poly.entity_id
_entity_poly.type
_entity_poly.pdbx_seq_one_letter_code
_entity_poly.pdbx_strand_id
1 'polypeptide(L)'
;MPNNNIIDERNSNIQIYINGSFYLRDDAKISVFDSGFLLGDGIWEGIRLVKNEWLFIDEHIDRLIEGCLAVDITLDLSRDEIKEAILETQKINNMTDSAHARVMITRGDKIKPFQQPSLSTSGINFIIIMEHSSESPNLNGIKLVTVPQVRGLPMSQDPKLNSHSKLNCIIACIQANKAGGDEALMLDHMDL
;
A
#
# COMPACT_ATOMS: atom_id res chain seq x y z
N MET A 1 5.37 -14.36 6.13
CA MET A 1 4.27 -15.15 6.76
C MET A 1 4.19 -16.47 6.00
N PRO A 2 4.07 -17.65 6.65
CA PRO A 2 3.89 -18.89 5.90
C PRO A 2 2.73 -18.70 4.92
N ASN A 3 2.94 -19.07 3.65
CA ASN A 3 2.01 -18.89 2.53
C ASN A 3 0.71 -19.67 2.77
N ASN A 4 -0.13 -19.16 3.67
CA ASN A 4 -1.48 -19.63 3.82
C ASN A 4 -2.30 -18.87 2.78
N ASN A 5 -2.32 -19.38 1.56
CA ASN A 5 -3.09 -18.84 0.42
C ASN A 5 -4.61 -18.99 0.62
N ILE A 6 -5.09 -19.06 1.87
CA ILE A 6 -6.50 -19.12 2.20
C ILE A 6 -7.05 -17.71 2.03
N ILE A 7 -7.81 -17.53 0.96
CA ILE A 7 -8.57 -16.31 0.70
C ILE A 7 -9.70 -16.24 1.73
N ASP A 8 -9.81 -15.13 2.45
CA ASP A 8 -10.96 -14.85 3.31
C ASP A 8 -12.19 -14.59 2.42
N GLU A 9 -13.17 -15.50 2.45
CA GLU A 9 -14.35 -15.45 1.57
C GLU A 9 -15.16 -14.17 1.73
N ARG A 10 -15.08 -13.50 2.89
CA ARG A 10 -15.75 -12.21 3.13
C ARG A 10 -15.22 -11.12 2.18
N ASN A 11 -13.98 -11.27 1.71
CA ASN A 11 -13.34 -10.33 0.79
C ASN A 11 -13.75 -10.52 -0.68
N SER A 12 -14.64 -11.48 -0.99
CA SER A 12 -15.08 -11.74 -2.38
C SER A 12 -15.93 -10.61 -2.96
N ASN A 13 -16.81 -10.01 -2.15
CA ASN A 13 -17.80 -9.02 -2.58
C ASN A 13 -17.56 -7.62 -1.98
N ILE A 14 -16.34 -7.35 -1.50
CA ILE A 14 -16.00 -6.02 -0.99
C ILE A 14 -16.05 -4.98 -2.11
N GLN A 15 -16.35 -3.76 -1.72
CA GLN A 15 -16.32 -2.59 -2.57
C GLN A 15 -15.04 -1.79 -2.32
N ILE A 16 -14.36 -1.46 -3.41
CA ILE A 16 -13.13 -0.68 -3.48
C ILE A 16 -13.50 0.75 -3.80
N TYR A 17 -12.99 1.69 -3.00
CA TYR A 17 -13.11 3.11 -3.29
C TYR A 17 -12.09 3.51 -4.35
N ILE A 18 -12.53 4.18 -5.42
CA ILE A 18 -11.69 4.76 -6.46
C ILE A 18 -12.26 6.14 -6.81
N ASN A 19 -11.50 7.20 -6.54
CA ASN A 19 -11.81 8.58 -6.92
C ASN A 19 -13.26 9.01 -6.59
N GLY A 20 -13.73 8.71 -5.37
CA GLY A 20 -15.08 9.10 -4.90
C GLY A 20 -16.20 8.09 -5.23
N SER A 21 -15.90 7.02 -5.96
CA SER A 21 -16.88 5.98 -6.33
C SER A 21 -16.51 4.62 -5.76
N PHE A 22 -17.51 3.76 -5.60
CA PHE A 22 -17.33 2.40 -5.10
C PHE A 22 -17.58 1.36 -6.19
N TYR A 23 -16.69 0.38 -6.28
CA TYR A 23 -16.75 -0.69 -7.27
C TYR A 23 -16.57 -2.04 -6.59
N LEU A 24 -17.29 -3.06 -7.02
CA LEU A 24 -17.00 -4.44 -6.58
C LEU A 24 -15.55 -4.80 -6.89
N ARG A 25 -14.94 -5.64 -6.06
CA ARG A 25 -13.54 -6.09 -6.20
C ARG A 25 -13.13 -6.44 -7.63
N ASP A 26 -13.96 -7.20 -8.35
CA ASP A 26 -13.65 -7.68 -9.70
C ASP A 26 -13.88 -6.62 -10.80
N ASP A 27 -14.64 -5.57 -10.48
CA ASP A 27 -14.93 -4.45 -11.39
C ASP A 27 -14.01 -3.24 -11.16
N ALA A 28 -13.36 -3.17 -10.00
CA ALA A 28 -12.43 -2.11 -9.61
C ALA A 28 -11.22 -2.08 -10.55
N LYS A 29 -11.12 -1.02 -11.36
CA LYS A 29 -10.10 -0.88 -12.41
C LYS A 29 -9.48 0.52 -12.38
N ILE A 30 -8.19 0.57 -12.65
CA ILE A 30 -7.45 1.80 -12.97
C ILE A 30 -6.90 1.69 -14.40
N SER A 31 -6.49 2.81 -14.96
CA SER A 31 -5.85 2.86 -16.26
C SER A 31 -4.50 2.14 -16.24
N VAL A 32 -4.17 1.44 -17.33
CA VAL A 32 -2.80 0.92 -17.54
C VAL A 32 -1.78 2.05 -17.75
N PHE A 33 -2.24 3.29 -17.92
CA PHE A 33 -1.41 4.49 -17.95
C PHE A 33 -1.26 5.17 -16.59
N ASP A 34 -1.82 4.61 -15.52
CA ASP A 34 -1.60 5.09 -14.16
C ASP A 34 -0.10 5.12 -13.82
N SER A 35 0.37 6.22 -13.21
CA SER A 35 1.78 6.41 -12.88
C SER A 35 2.32 5.37 -11.89
N GLY A 36 1.48 4.91 -10.97
CA GLY A 36 1.81 3.86 -10.02
C GLY A 36 1.99 2.51 -10.70
N PHE A 37 1.12 2.16 -11.65
CA PHE A 37 1.26 0.95 -12.45
C PHE A 37 2.51 0.98 -13.35
N LEU A 38 2.73 2.09 -14.07
CA LEU A 38 3.82 2.20 -15.03
C LEU A 38 5.21 2.24 -14.39
N LEU A 39 5.34 2.94 -13.25
CA LEU A 39 6.63 3.41 -12.74
C LEU A 39 6.79 3.26 -11.22
N GLY A 40 5.74 2.83 -10.51
CA GLY A 40 5.70 2.87 -9.05
C GLY A 40 5.63 4.30 -8.47
N ASP A 41 5.21 5.28 -9.27
CA ASP A 41 5.05 6.69 -8.89
C ASP A 41 3.73 6.88 -8.12
N GLY A 42 3.78 6.57 -6.82
CA GLY A 42 2.68 6.69 -5.87
C GLY A 42 3.12 6.37 -4.44
N ILE A 43 2.32 6.83 -3.47
CA ILE A 43 2.50 6.68 -2.02
C ILE A 43 1.29 5.94 -1.44
N TRP A 44 1.52 5.11 -0.43
CA TRP A 44 0.45 4.37 0.22
C TRP A 44 0.62 4.29 1.74
N GLU A 45 -0.47 3.98 2.42
CA GLU A 45 -0.50 3.68 3.85
C GLU A 45 -1.32 2.43 4.14
N GLY A 46 -0.94 1.73 5.20
CA GLY A 46 -1.64 0.57 5.72
C GLY A 46 -2.17 0.85 7.12
N ILE A 47 -3.49 0.86 7.28
CA ILE A 47 -4.15 1.23 8.53
C ILE A 47 -4.97 0.03 9.02
N ARG A 48 -4.88 -0.28 10.31
CA ARG A 48 -5.56 -1.43 10.93
C ARG A 48 -6.86 -0.97 11.59
N LEU A 49 -7.94 -1.69 11.33
CA LEU A 49 -9.21 -1.59 12.06
C LEU A 49 -9.25 -2.65 13.16
N VAL A 50 -9.47 -2.22 14.40
CA VAL A 50 -9.69 -3.09 15.55
C VAL A 50 -10.91 -2.61 16.31
N LYS A 51 -11.93 -3.46 16.47
CA LYS A 51 -13.16 -3.17 17.24
C LYS A 51 -13.77 -1.79 16.94
N ASN A 52 -13.98 -1.48 15.67
CA ASN A 52 -14.48 -0.21 15.12
C ASN A 52 -13.54 0.99 15.25
N GLU A 53 -12.31 0.81 15.71
CA GLU A 53 -11.32 1.88 15.84
C GLU A 53 -10.19 1.70 14.83
N TRP A 54 -9.91 2.76 14.06
CA TRP A 54 -8.76 2.83 13.19
C TRP A 54 -7.53 3.24 14.01
N LEU A 55 -6.57 2.33 14.13
CA LEU A 55 -5.38 2.56 14.93
C LEU A 55 -4.52 3.66 14.29
N PHE A 56 -4.22 4.72 15.05
CA PHE A 56 -3.35 5.82 14.65
C PHE A 56 -3.73 6.47 13.30
N ILE A 57 -5.02 6.53 12.99
CA ILE A 57 -5.51 7.00 11.68
C ILE A 57 -4.99 8.39 11.33
N ASP A 58 -4.89 9.25 12.34
CA ASP A 58 -4.44 10.62 12.19
C ASP A 58 -2.94 10.64 11.80
N GLU A 59 -2.09 9.90 12.49
CA GLU A 59 -0.67 9.77 12.19
C GLU A 59 -0.40 9.08 10.83
N HIS A 60 -1.24 8.12 10.44
CA HIS A 60 -1.17 7.50 9.13
C HIS A 60 -1.51 8.50 8.01
N ILE A 61 -2.56 9.31 8.18
CA ILE A 61 -2.93 10.34 7.19
C ILE A 61 -1.84 11.41 7.09
N ASP A 62 -1.26 11.85 8.22
CA ASP A 62 -0.12 12.77 8.22
C ASP A 62 1.03 12.22 7.38
N ARG A 63 1.44 10.97 7.63
CA ARG A 63 2.54 10.34 6.88
C ARG A 63 2.22 10.15 5.38
N LEU A 64 0.97 9.86 5.03
CA LEU A 64 0.51 9.79 3.63
C LEU A 64 0.69 11.14 2.93
N ILE A 65 0.24 12.23 3.56
CA ILE A 65 0.33 13.59 3.03
C ILE A 65 1.79 14.03 2.92
N GLU A 66 2.59 13.80 3.97
CA GLU A 66 4.04 14.08 3.96
C GLU A 66 4.76 13.31 2.85
N GLY A 67 4.42 12.03 2.67
CA GLY A 67 4.97 11.20 1.61
C GLY A 67 4.62 11.73 0.21
N CYS A 68 3.38 12.17 -0.01
CA CYS A 68 2.96 12.79 -1.27
C CYS A 68 3.71 14.10 -1.53
N LEU A 69 3.84 14.95 -0.51
CA LEU A 69 4.59 16.20 -0.58
C LEU A 69 6.06 15.97 -0.92
N ALA A 70 6.70 14.96 -0.31
CA ALA A 70 8.10 14.63 -0.54
C ALA A 70 8.42 14.25 -2.00
N VAL A 71 7.42 13.76 -2.75
CA VAL A 71 7.53 13.40 -4.17
C VAL A 71 6.77 14.36 -5.09
N ASP A 72 6.41 15.55 -4.59
CA ASP A 72 5.74 16.61 -5.34
C ASP A 72 4.39 16.15 -5.97
N ILE A 73 3.63 15.33 -5.25
CA ILE A 73 2.24 15.01 -5.60
C ILE A 73 1.33 16.01 -4.89
N THR A 74 0.65 16.85 -5.66
CA THR A 74 -0.38 17.75 -5.13
C THR A 74 -1.62 16.95 -4.76
N LEU A 75 -1.94 16.93 -3.47
CA LEU A 75 -3.20 16.39 -2.97
C LEU A 75 -4.24 17.51 -3.01
N ASP A 76 -5.16 17.45 -3.97
CA ASP A 76 -6.38 18.27 -3.98
C ASP A 76 -7.42 17.71 -3.00
N LEU A 77 -6.97 17.23 -1.83
CA LEU A 77 -7.76 16.60 -0.78
C LEU A 77 -7.27 17.07 0.59
N SER A 78 -8.21 17.43 1.45
CA SER A 78 -7.97 17.70 2.86
C SER A 78 -7.79 16.41 3.65
N ARG A 79 -7.21 16.53 4.86
CA ARG A 79 -7.12 15.44 5.84
C ARG A 79 -8.50 14.82 6.11
N ASP A 80 -9.51 15.66 6.28
CA ASP A 80 -10.86 15.23 6.64
C ASP A 80 -11.52 14.46 5.49
N GLU A 81 -11.31 14.87 4.24
CA GLU A 81 -11.80 14.13 3.06
C GLU A 81 -11.16 12.74 2.93
N ILE A 82 -9.85 12.61 3.22
CA ILE A 82 -9.17 11.31 3.23
C ILE A 82 -9.76 10.42 4.34
N LYS A 83 -9.94 10.97 5.55
CA LYS A 83 -10.51 10.27 6.70
C LYS A 83 -11.96 9.83 6.43
N GLU A 84 -12.77 10.70 5.85
CA GLU A 84 -14.15 10.41 5.47
C GLU A 84 -14.22 9.29 4.42
N ALA A 85 -13.36 9.30 3.40
CA ALA A 85 -13.29 8.23 2.41
C ALA A 85 -12.97 6.86 3.06
N ILE A 86 -12.08 6.82 4.05
CA ILE A 86 -11.77 5.59 4.81
C ILE A 86 -13.00 5.12 5.58
N LEU A 87 -13.70 6.02 6.28
CA LEU A 87 -14.88 5.69 7.08
C LEU A 87 -16.07 5.24 6.21
N GLU A 88 -16.30 5.88 5.06
CA GLU A 88 -17.35 5.43 4.14
C GLU A 88 -16.99 4.08 3.50
N THR A 89 -15.71 3.83 3.21
CA THR A 89 -15.24 2.51 2.75
C THR A 89 -15.44 1.42 3.81
N GLN A 90 -15.25 1.76 5.09
CA GLN A 90 -15.55 0.85 6.20
C GLN A 90 -17.04 0.50 6.24
N LYS A 91 -17.87 1.54 6.22
CA LYS A 91 -19.33 1.46 6.36
C LYS A 91 -19.97 0.69 5.21
N ILE A 92 -19.58 0.97 3.96
CA ILE A 92 -20.16 0.29 2.79
C ILE A 92 -19.86 -1.22 2.78
N ASN A 93 -18.72 -1.61 3.36
CA ASN A 93 -18.30 -3.00 3.49
C ASN A 93 -18.74 -3.66 4.81
N ASN A 94 -19.47 -2.94 5.67
CA ASN A 94 -19.89 -3.40 7.00
C ASN A 94 -18.73 -3.98 7.84
N MET A 95 -17.53 -3.40 7.72
CA MET A 95 -16.36 -3.88 8.45
C MET A 95 -16.30 -3.26 9.85
N THR A 96 -16.16 -4.13 10.85
CA THR A 96 -16.16 -3.70 12.26
C THR A 96 -14.91 -4.13 13.03
N ASP A 97 -14.16 -5.11 12.54
CA ASP A 97 -12.96 -5.59 13.23
C ASP A 97 -12.05 -6.37 12.28
N SER A 98 -10.79 -6.55 12.69
CA SER A 98 -9.81 -7.40 12.02
C SER A 98 -9.74 -7.14 10.52
N ALA A 99 -9.66 -5.86 10.15
CA ALA A 99 -9.55 -5.44 8.76
C ALA A 99 -8.33 -4.52 8.57
N HIS A 100 -7.86 -4.43 7.35
CA HIS A 100 -6.76 -3.58 6.96
C HIS A 100 -7.15 -2.75 5.75
N ALA A 101 -7.02 -1.43 5.87
CA ALA A 101 -7.16 -0.50 4.77
C ALA A 101 -5.79 -0.24 4.16
N ARG A 102 -5.68 -0.46 2.85
CA ARG A 102 -4.57 0.02 2.03
C ARG A 102 -5.05 1.26 1.29
N VAL A 103 -4.56 2.41 1.73
CA VAL A 103 -4.87 3.74 1.20
C VAL A 103 -3.77 4.11 0.21
N MET A 104 -4.08 4.34 -1.05
CA MET A 104 -3.10 4.48 -2.13
C MET A 104 -3.37 5.74 -2.95
N ILE A 105 -2.31 6.48 -3.24
CA ILE A 105 -2.36 7.67 -4.07
C ILE A 105 -1.27 7.57 -5.14
N THR A 106 -1.64 7.80 -6.39
CA THR A 106 -0.70 7.93 -7.52
C THR A 106 -0.77 9.34 -8.09
N ARG A 107 0.25 9.73 -8.86
CA ARG A 107 0.23 11.01 -9.61
C ARG A 107 -0.82 11.03 -10.72
N GLY A 108 -1.45 9.89 -11.00
CA GLY A 108 -2.50 9.74 -11.99
C GLY A 108 -2.01 9.29 -13.36
N ASP A 109 -2.94 9.29 -14.31
CA ASP A 109 -2.77 8.78 -15.65
C ASP A 109 -1.80 9.64 -16.46
N LYS A 110 -0.83 8.98 -17.08
CA LYS A 110 0.18 9.61 -17.92
C LYS A 110 -0.26 9.62 -19.37
N ILE A 111 -0.03 10.73 -20.06
CA ILE A 111 -0.24 10.81 -21.51
C ILE A 111 0.73 9.91 -22.31
N LYS A 112 1.85 9.53 -21.69
CA LYS A 112 2.88 8.64 -22.26
C LYS A 112 3.55 7.83 -21.13
N PRO A 113 3.97 6.58 -21.39
CA PRO A 113 4.58 5.72 -20.38
C PRO A 113 6.06 6.09 -20.14
N PHE A 114 6.31 7.26 -19.56
CA PHE A 114 7.66 7.78 -19.33
C PHE A 114 7.76 8.48 -17.96
N GLN A 115 8.96 8.48 -17.38
CA GLN A 115 9.21 8.86 -15.98
C GLN A 115 8.94 10.33 -15.62
N GLN A 116 8.74 11.20 -16.60
CA GLN A 116 8.56 12.64 -16.36
C GLN A 116 7.24 12.92 -15.61
N PRO A 117 7.26 13.59 -14.43
CA PRO A 117 6.07 13.84 -13.61
C PRO A 117 4.98 14.62 -14.35
N SER A 118 5.35 15.67 -15.10
CA SER A 118 4.42 16.54 -15.84
C SER A 118 3.64 15.85 -16.96
N LEU A 119 3.94 14.59 -17.27
CA LEU A 119 3.14 13.77 -18.19
C LEU A 119 1.87 13.23 -17.53
N SER A 120 1.75 13.29 -16.20
CA SER A 120 0.49 13.02 -15.50
C SER A 120 -0.39 14.27 -15.55
N THR A 121 -1.55 14.18 -16.19
CA THR A 121 -2.42 15.35 -16.43
C THR A 121 -3.86 15.15 -15.97
N SER A 122 -4.22 13.96 -15.49
CA SER A 122 -5.58 13.62 -15.06
C SER A 122 -5.93 14.06 -13.63
N GLY A 123 -4.95 14.56 -12.87
CA GLY A 123 -5.04 14.59 -11.41
C GLY A 123 -4.73 13.23 -10.78
N ILE A 124 -4.67 13.17 -9.46
CA ILE A 124 -4.31 11.96 -8.71
C ILE A 124 -5.32 10.82 -8.93
N ASN A 125 -4.86 9.57 -8.80
CA ASN A 125 -5.78 8.48 -8.49
C ASN A 125 -5.71 8.18 -6.99
N PHE A 126 -6.85 8.21 -6.31
CA PHE A 126 -7.02 7.92 -4.89
C PHE A 126 -7.86 6.65 -4.71
N ILE A 127 -7.23 5.61 -4.15
CA ILE A 127 -7.80 4.28 -4.02
C ILE A 127 -7.76 3.82 -2.56
N ILE A 128 -8.83 3.18 -2.09
CA ILE A 128 -8.84 2.48 -0.80
C ILE A 128 -9.31 1.05 -1.02
N ILE A 129 -8.41 0.11 -0.73
CA ILE A 129 -8.72 -1.31 -0.66
C ILE A 129 -8.83 -1.67 0.81
N MET A 130 -9.99 -2.19 1.24
CA MET A 130 -10.20 -2.62 2.61
C MET A 130 -10.56 -4.09 2.65
N GLU A 131 -9.77 -4.89 3.36
CA GLU A 131 -9.93 -6.34 3.43
C GLU A 131 -10.00 -6.82 4.88
N HIS A 132 -10.86 -7.79 5.15
CA HIS A 132 -10.77 -8.61 6.34
C HIS A 132 -9.43 -9.35 6.34
N SER A 133 -8.72 -9.27 7.45
CA SER A 133 -7.38 -9.81 7.62
C SER A 133 -7.22 -10.27 9.07
N SER A 134 -7.60 -11.52 9.31
CA SER A 134 -7.38 -12.16 10.60
C SER A 134 -5.89 -12.31 10.90
N GLU A 135 -5.54 -12.27 12.19
CA GLU A 135 -4.18 -12.54 12.63
C GLU A 135 -3.76 -13.95 12.19
N SER A 136 -2.49 -14.08 11.79
CA SER A 136 -1.94 -15.39 11.51
C SER A 136 -1.91 -16.20 12.80
N PRO A 137 -2.43 -17.44 12.82
CA PRO A 137 -2.43 -18.29 14.00
C PRO A 137 -1.02 -18.83 14.33
N ASN A 138 0.02 -18.39 13.62
CA ASN A 138 1.38 -18.89 13.84
C ASN A 138 1.98 -18.36 15.15
N LEU A 139 1.74 -19.11 16.22
CA LEU A 139 2.28 -18.88 17.56
C LEU A 139 3.72 -19.42 17.72
N ASN A 140 4.25 -20.14 16.74
CA ASN A 140 5.58 -20.77 16.80
C ASN A 140 6.71 -19.83 16.35
N GLY A 141 6.39 -18.58 16.05
CA GLY A 141 7.32 -17.60 15.49
C GLY A 141 7.53 -17.76 13.98
N ILE A 142 8.36 -16.88 13.42
CA ILE A 142 8.73 -16.89 12.00
C ILE A 142 10.24 -17.09 11.84
N LYS A 143 10.65 -17.75 10.77
CA LYS A 143 12.05 -17.91 10.38
C LYS A 143 12.49 -16.76 9.50
N LEU A 144 13.32 -15.86 10.04
CA LEU A 144 13.96 -14.80 9.27
C LEU A 144 15.22 -15.31 8.57
N VAL A 145 15.44 -14.86 7.33
CA VAL A 145 16.67 -15.12 6.58
C VAL A 145 17.32 -13.81 6.20
N THR A 146 18.58 -13.62 6.59
CA THR A 146 19.39 -12.51 6.06
C THR A 146 19.68 -12.75 4.59
N VAL A 147 19.42 -11.74 3.75
CA VAL A 147 19.56 -11.84 2.29
C VAL A 147 20.62 -10.85 1.78
N PRO A 148 21.25 -11.11 0.61
CA PRO A 148 22.23 -10.19 0.04
C PRO A 148 21.61 -8.89 -0.50
N GLN A 149 20.27 -8.84 -0.65
CA GLN A 149 19.59 -7.64 -1.11
C GLN A 149 19.61 -6.54 -0.04
N VAL A 150 20.23 -5.40 -0.36
CA VAL A 150 20.48 -4.30 0.58
C VAL A 150 19.30 -3.32 0.61
N ARG A 151 19.02 -2.75 1.79
CA ARG A 151 18.08 -1.64 1.92
C ARG A 151 18.71 -0.36 1.37
N GLY A 152 18.03 0.28 0.41
CA GLY A 152 18.53 1.48 -0.24
C GLY A 152 18.74 2.64 0.72
N LEU A 153 19.71 3.50 0.38
CA LEU A 153 19.95 4.76 1.06
C LEU A 153 18.79 5.75 0.84
N PRO A 154 18.58 6.72 1.75
CA PRO A 154 17.64 7.83 1.55
C PRO A 154 17.76 8.51 0.17
N MET A 155 19.00 8.69 -0.32
CA MET A 155 19.28 9.33 -1.62
C MET A 155 19.10 8.42 -2.84
N SER A 156 18.84 7.13 -2.67
CA SER A 156 18.53 6.21 -3.78
C SER A 156 17.03 6.00 -3.91
N GLN A 157 16.41 5.59 -2.81
CA GLN A 157 14.97 5.48 -2.66
C GLN A 157 14.70 5.46 -1.17
N ASP A 158 14.18 6.56 -0.62
CA ASP A 158 14.04 6.69 0.82
C ASP A 158 13.12 5.60 1.39
N PRO A 159 13.66 4.69 2.22
CA PRO A 159 12.88 3.61 2.79
C PRO A 159 11.81 4.07 3.78
N LYS A 160 11.85 5.33 4.23
CA LYS A 160 10.80 5.96 5.05
C LYS A 160 9.55 6.29 4.23
N LEU A 161 9.68 6.46 2.91
CA LEU A 161 8.55 6.65 2.03
C LEU A 161 7.91 5.29 1.72
N ASN A 162 6.64 5.16 2.08
CA ASN A 162 5.81 4.04 1.64
C ASN A 162 5.43 4.21 0.16
N SER A 163 6.42 4.10 -0.73
CA SER A 163 6.21 4.20 -2.18
C SER A 163 5.69 2.88 -2.77
N HIS A 164 5.05 2.96 -3.94
CA HIS A 164 4.60 1.80 -4.71
C HIS A 164 5.78 0.99 -5.29
N SER A 165 6.96 1.61 -5.45
CA SER A 165 8.19 1.00 -5.94
C SER A 165 8.79 -0.03 -4.95
N LYS A 166 8.22 -1.24 -4.91
CA LYS A 166 8.57 -2.29 -3.94
C LYS A 166 9.46 -3.41 -4.49
N LEU A 167 9.97 -3.29 -5.73
CA LEU A 167 10.76 -4.35 -6.38
C LEU A 167 11.96 -4.82 -5.53
N ASN A 168 12.64 -3.89 -4.85
CA ASN A 168 13.74 -4.22 -3.93
C ASN A 168 13.30 -5.19 -2.81
N CYS A 169 12.15 -4.91 -2.18
CA CYS A 169 11.57 -5.78 -1.15
C CYS A 169 11.10 -7.12 -1.72
N ILE A 170 10.52 -7.11 -2.92
CA ILE A 170 10.05 -8.35 -3.57
C ILE A 170 11.22 -9.30 -3.85
N ILE A 171 12.34 -8.78 -4.34
CA ILE A 171 13.56 -9.57 -4.57
C ILE A 171 14.05 -10.19 -3.26
N ALA A 172 14.07 -9.41 -2.16
CA ALA A 172 14.43 -9.91 -0.84
C ALA A 172 13.52 -11.06 -0.38
N CYS A 173 12.20 -10.90 -0.50
CA CYS A 173 11.24 -11.96 -0.16
C CYS A 173 11.46 -13.22 -1.03
N ILE A 174 11.73 -13.07 -2.33
CA ILE A 174 12.04 -14.20 -3.22
C ILE A 174 13.30 -14.95 -2.74
N GLN A 175 14.35 -14.22 -2.34
CA GLN A 175 15.59 -14.81 -1.85
C GLN A 175 15.37 -15.56 -0.53
N ALA A 176 14.63 -14.96 0.42
CA ALA A 176 14.30 -15.62 1.69
C ALA A 176 13.46 -16.89 1.47
N ASN A 177 12.44 -16.84 0.60
CA ASN A 177 11.63 -18.00 0.26
C ASN A 177 12.48 -19.14 -0.34
N LYS A 178 13.40 -18.83 -1.25
CA LYS A 178 14.32 -19.82 -1.84
C LYS A 178 15.29 -20.42 -0.83
N ALA A 179 15.62 -19.67 0.23
CA ALA A 179 16.42 -20.14 1.36
C ALA A 179 15.59 -20.85 2.45
N GLY A 180 14.28 -21.04 2.22
CA GLY A 180 13.36 -21.68 3.16
C GLY A 180 13.09 -20.86 4.42
N GLY A 181 13.14 -19.53 4.33
CA GLY A 181 12.67 -18.59 5.36
C GLY A 181 11.23 -18.14 5.14
N ASP A 182 10.60 -17.60 6.18
CA ASP A 182 9.26 -17.01 6.15
C ASP A 182 9.25 -15.52 5.80
N GLU A 183 10.39 -14.83 6.01
CA GLU A 183 10.60 -13.42 5.65
C GLU A 183 12.10 -13.08 5.55
N ALA A 184 12.42 -12.02 4.81
CA ALA A 184 13.77 -11.51 4.64
C ALA A 184 14.16 -10.48 5.71
N LEU A 185 15.39 -10.60 6.23
CA LEU A 185 16.09 -9.53 6.93
C LEU A 185 17.08 -8.88 5.95
N MET A 186 16.84 -7.63 5.59
CA MET A 186 17.71 -6.84 4.71
C MET A 186 18.65 -5.99 5.56
N LEU A 187 19.93 -6.01 5.24
CA LEU A 187 20.94 -5.16 5.88
C LEU A 187 21.06 -3.83 5.12
N ASP A 188 21.67 -2.84 5.76
CA ASP A 188 22.12 -1.64 5.06
C ASP A 188 23.53 -1.82 4.47
N HIS A 189 24.02 -0.80 3.77
CA HIS A 189 25.35 -0.80 3.15
C HIS A 189 26.54 -0.75 4.13
N MET A 190 26.33 -0.42 5.41
CA MET A 190 27.38 -0.35 6.43
C MET A 190 27.61 -1.71 7.10
N ASP A 191 26.62 -2.60 7.03
CA ASP A 191 26.61 -3.93 7.65
C ASP A 191 27.04 -5.06 6.69
N LEU A 192 27.75 -4.74 5.59
CA LEU A 192 28.30 -5.69 4.61
C LEU A 192 29.82 -5.87 4.70
#